data_AF-W4MAX4-F1
#
_entry.id   AF-W4MAX4-F1
#
_cell.length_a   1.000
_cell.length_b   1.000
_cell.length_c   1.000
_cell.angle_alpha   90.00
_cell.angle_beta   90.00
_cell.angle_gamma   90.00
#
_symmetry.space_group_name_H-M   'P 1'
#
loop_
_entity.id
_entity.type
_entity.pdbx_description
1 polymer ?
#
loop_
_entity_poly.entity_id
_entity_poly.type
_entity_poly.pdbx_seq_one_letter_code
_entity_poly.pdbx_strand_id
1 'polypeptide(L)'
;RTAQIEARYIFILPPSWATLEARLQQRGSEDENVRMRRLMVARQELRQYTEYDYAITNDQLDTATEALRSIILAERQRIGRVVPALLDC
;
A
#
# COMPACT_ATOMS: atom_id res chain seq x y z
N ARG A 1 7.93 23.69 -15.50
CA ARG A 1 7.56 23.44 -14.09
C ARG A 1 6.51 22.34 -14.10
N THR A 2 6.94 21.08 -14.06
CA THR A 2 5.99 19.96 -13.94
C THR A 2 5.43 20.03 -12.52
N ALA A 3 4.11 20.16 -12.37
CA ALA A 3 3.50 20.12 -11.05
C ALA A 3 3.80 18.75 -10.44
N GLN A 4 4.69 18.73 -9.46
CA GLN A 4 5.01 17.52 -8.73
C GLN A 4 3.82 17.23 -7.82
N ILE A 5 3.05 16.21 -8.17
CA ILE A 5 1.94 15.74 -7.33
C ILE A 5 2.58 15.18 -6.05
N GLU A 6 2.33 15.83 -4.91
CA GLU A 6 2.77 15.33 -3.62
C GLU A 6 1.86 14.16 -3.21
N ALA A 7 2.26 12.95 -3.58
CA ALA A 7 1.59 11.71 -3.27
C ALA A 7 2.34 10.94 -2.18
N ARG A 8 1.60 10.12 -1.43
CA ARG A 8 2.17 9.11 -0.52
C ARG A 8 1.85 7.73 -1.07
N TYR A 9 2.87 6.90 -1.14
CA TYR A 9 2.77 5.54 -1.63
C TYR A 9 2.59 4.59 -0.46
N ILE A 10 1.56 3.74 -0.54
CA ILE A 10 1.24 2.74 0.49
C ILE A 10 1.35 1.36 -0.14
N PHE A 11 2.23 0.53 0.40
CA PHE A 11 2.38 -0.85 -0.04
C PHE A 11 1.49 -1.77 0.81
N ILE A 12 0.73 -2.67 0.16
CA ILE A 12 -0.11 -3.65 0.85
C ILE A 12 0.60 -5.00 0.89
N LEU A 13 1.11 -5.35 2.06
CA LEU A 13 1.84 -6.60 2.29
C LEU A 13 0.86 -7.76 2.54
N PRO A 14 1.08 -8.94 1.96
CA PRO A 14 0.50 -10.16 2.49
C PRO A 14 1.16 -10.50 3.86
N PRO A 15 0.47 -11.20 4.78
CA PRO A 15 1.03 -11.57 6.08
C PRO A 15 2.16 -12.60 5.97
N SER A 16 2.17 -13.40 4.90
CA SER A 16 3.23 -14.34 4.60
C SER A 16 3.31 -14.63 3.11
N TRP A 17 4.44 -15.19 2.68
CA TRP A 17 4.62 -15.69 1.31
C TRP A 17 3.62 -16.80 0.97
N ALA A 18 3.37 -17.73 1.90
CA ALA A 18 2.41 -18.81 1.72
C ALA A 18 0.98 -18.26 1.51
N THR A 19 0.60 -17.21 2.24
CA THR A 19 -0.69 -16.56 2.07
C THR A 19 -0.80 -15.86 0.71
N LEU A 20 0.27 -15.24 0.22
CA LEU A 20 0.30 -14.63 -1.11
C LEU A 20 0.10 -15.69 -2.21
N GLU A 21 0.84 -16.78 -2.13
CA GLU A 21 0.74 -17.89 -3.07
C GLU A 21 -0.65 -18.51 -3.07
N ALA A 22 -1.21 -18.80 -1.89
CA ALA A 22 -2.56 -19.32 -1.75
C ALA A 22 -3.62 -18.35 -2.33
N ARG A 23 -3.47 -17.03 -2.10
CA ARG A 23 -4.37 -16.01 -2.68
C ARG A 23 -4.27 -15.95 -4.20
N LEU A 24 -3.07 -16.10 -4.77
CA LEU A 24 -2.88 -16.15 -6.22
C LEU A 24 -3.43 -17.44 -6.83
N GLN A 25 -3.36 -18.56 -6.10
CA GLN A 25 -3.99 -19.83 -6.51
C GLN A 25 -5.52 -19.74 -6.49
N GLN A 26 -6.10 -19.14 -5.45
CA GLN A 26 -7.56 -19.03 -5.27
C GLN A 26 -8.23 -18.04 -6.25
N ARG A 27 -7.48 -17.12 -6.85
CA ARG A 27 -8.02 -16.19 -7.84
C ARG A 27 -8.48 -16.85 -9.15
N GLY A 28 -8.19 -18.14 -9.34
CA GLY A 28 -8.83 -19.00 -10.34
C GLY A 28 -8.30 -18.83 -11.78
N SER A 29 -8.10 -19.97 -12.45
CA SER A 29 -7.95 -20.10 -13.92
C SER A 29 -6.74 -19.40 -14.58
N GLU A 30 -5.71 -19.05 -13.83
CA GLU A 30 -4.45 -18.60 -14.43
C GLU A 30 -3.55 -19.80 -14.72
N ASP A 31 -3.11 -19.90 -15.98
CA ASP A 31 -2.06 -20.83 -16.40
C ASP A 31 -0.89 -20.79 -15.41
N GLU A 32 -0.29 -21.95 -15.12
CA GLU A 32 0.85 -22.05 -14.18
C GLU A 32 1.95 -21.03 -14.49
N ASN A 33 2.19 -20.77 -15.79
CA ASN A 33 3.15 -19.78 -16.25
C ASN A 33 2.80 -18.34 -15.82
N VAL A 34 1.51 -17.97 -15.82
CA VAL A 34 1.04 -16.65 -15.38
C VAL A 34 1.19 -16.50 -13.87
N ARG A 35 0.85 -17.55 -13.11
CA ARG A 35 1.05 -17.61 -11.65
C ARG A 35 2.52 -17.44 -11.28
N MET A 36 3.41 -18.25 -11.87
CA MET A 36 4.85 -18.17 -11.62
C MET A 36 5.41 -16.77 -11.95
N ARG A 37 4.97 -16.18 -13.05
CA ARG A 37 5.36 -14.81 -13.41
C ARG A 37 4.91 -13.79 -12.37
N ARG A 38 3.68 -13.89 -11.87
CA ARG A 38 3.18 -13.00 -10.81
C ARG A 38 3.92 -13.18 -9.49
N LEU A 39 4.23 -14.41 -9.09
CA LEU A 39 5.05 -14.67 -7.91
C LEU A 39 6.45 -14.08 -8.07
N MET A 40 7.08 -14.23 -9.24
CA MET A 40 8.38 -13.59 -9.51
C MET A 40 8.31 -12.06 -9.38
N VAL A 41 7.30 -11.43 -9.98
CA VAL A 41 7.09 -9.98 -9.89
C VAL A 41 6.86 -9.56 -8.44
N ALA A 42 5.98 -10.24 -7.71
CA ALA A 42 5.71 -9.93 -6.31
C ALA A 42 6.97 -10.07 -5.43
N ARG A 43 7.84 -11.05 -5.71
CA ARG A 43 9.13 -11.19 -5.01
C ARG A 43 10.08 -10.01 -5.30
N GLN A 44 10.04 -9.46 -6.50
CA GLN A 44 10.82 -8.27 -6.85
C GLN A 44 10.24 -7.01 -6.18
N GLU A 45 8.92 -6.83 -6.22
CA GLU A 45 8.24 -5.72 -5.56
C GLU A 45 8.46 -5.73 -4.04
N LEU A 46 8.41 -6.92 -3.41
CA LEU A 46 8.73 -7.10 -1.99
C LEU A 46 10.18 -6.78 -1.62
N ARG A 47 11.10 -6.62 -2.58
CA ARG A 47 12.45 -6.10 -2.30
C ARG A 47 12.52 -4.58 -2.35
N GLN A 48 11.54 -3.95 -3.01
CA GLN A 48 11.48 -2.52 -3.26
C GLN A 48 10.45 -1.81 -2.37
N TYR A 49 9.66 -2.55 -1.56
CA TYR A 49 8.63 -1.94 -0.70
C TYR A 49 9.20 -0.87 0.26
N THR A 50 10.50 -0.90 0.57
CA THR A 50 11.19 0.12 1.37
C THR A 50 11.22 1.50 0.72
N GLU A 51 10.92 1.61 -0.57
CA GLU A 51 10.80 2.87 -1.30
C GLU A 51 9.42 3.53 -1.12
N TYR A 52 8.46 2.83 -0.51
CA TYR A 52 7.12 3.36 -0.22
C TYR A 52 7.11 4.13 1.11
N ASP A 53 6.23 5.11 1.24
CA ASP A 53 6.08 5.89 2.48
C ASP A 53 5.49 5.06 3.62
N TYR A 54 4.62 4.09 3.32
CA TYR A 54 3.95 3.23 4.30
C TYR A 54 3.82 1.79 3.81
N ALA A 55 3.71 0.85 4.74
CA ALA A 55 3.34 -0.53 4.47
C ALA A 55 2.22 -0.98 5.42
N ILE A 56 1.23 -1.70 4.89
CA ILE A 56 0.11 -2.27 5.65
C ILE A 56 0.06 -3.77 5.41
N THR A 57 0.17 -4.56 6.48
CA THR A 57 -0.05 -6.01 6.40
C THR A 57 -1.55 -6.31 6.30
N ASN A 58 -1.96 -6.89 5.17
CA ASN A 58 -3.32 -7.29 4.89
C ASN A 58 -3.56 -8.76 5.27
N ASP A 59 -3.65 -9.00 6.58
CA ASP A 59 -4.09 -10.28 7.15
C ASP A 59 -5.62 -10.32 7.30
N GLN A 60 -6.15 -9.35 8.05
CA GLN A 60 -7.58 -9.14 8.28
C GLN A 60 -8.03 -7.83 7.65
N LEU A 61 -9.15 -7.86 6.93
CA LEU A 61 -9.67 -6.71 6.19
C LEU A 61 -9.91 -5.50 7.11
N ASP A 62 -10.57 -5.70 8.25
CA ASP A 62 -10.94 -4.63 9.18
C ASP A 62 -9.70 -3.94 9.78
N THR A 63 -8.66 -4.70 10.13
CA THR A 63 -7.41 -4.12 10.64
C THR A 63 -6.66 -3.36 9.56
N ALA A 64 -6.61 -3.90 8.34
CA ALA A 64 -5.95 -3.25 7.21
C ALA A 64 -6.66 -1.95 6.80
N THR A 65 -8.00 -1.93 6.83
CA THR A 65 -8.77 -0.72 6.51
C THR A 65 -8.63 0.35 7.58
N GLU A 66 -8.61 -0.02 8.87
CA GLU A 66 -8.37 0.97 9.94
C GLU A 66 -6.94 1.53 9.89
N ALA A 67 -5.94 0.71 9.56
CA ALA A 67 -4.57 1.18 9.34
C ALA A 67 -4.50 2.17 8.16
N LEU A 68 -5.15 1.86 7.04
CA LEU A 68 -5.24 2.75 5.89
C LEU A 68 -5.93 4.08 6.25
N ARG A 69 -7.06 3.99 6.95
CA ARG A 69 -7.80 5.16 7.45
C ARG A 69 -6.91 6.04 8.33
N SER A 70 -6.17 5.43 9.25
CA SER A 70 -5.25 6.13 10.14
C SER A 70 -4.15 6.88 9.37
N ILE A 71 -3.56 6.26 8.35
CA ILE A 71 -2.56 6.92 7.48
C ILE A 71 -3.17 8.12 6.76
N ILE A 72 -4.35 7.97 6.15
CA ILE A 72 -5.02 9.06 5.45
C ILE A 72 -5.34 10.22 6.38
N LEU A 73 -5.83 9.91 7.60
CA LEU A 73 -6.13 10.93 8.60
C LEU A 73 -4.85 11.66 9.03
N ALA A 74 -3.78 10.94 9.33
CA ALA A 74 -2.49 11.53 9.70
C ALA A 74 -1.94 12.44 8.59
N GLU A 75 -1.96 12.00 7.33
CA GLU A 75 -1.48 12.80 6.21
C GLU A 75 -2.28 14.08 5.99
N ARG A 76 -3.58 14.09 6.33
CA ARG A 76 -4.42 15.30 6.29
C ARG A 76 -4.09 16.31 7.39
N GLN A 77 -3.48 15.86 8.49
CA GLN A 77 -3.12 16.72 9.63
C GLN A 77 -1.68 17.24 9.57
N ARG A 78 -0.92 16.97 8.50
CA ARG A 78 0.41 17.56 8.32
C ARG A 78 0.32 19.08 8.27
N ILE A 79 1.25 19.78 8.93
CA ILE A 79 1.31 21.25 8.99
C ILE A 79 1.23 21.89 7.60
N GLY A 80 1.89 21.30 6.59
CA GLY A 80 1.85 21.80 5.21
C GLY A 80 0.47 21.73 4.53
N ARG A 81 -0.52 21.05 5.13
CA ARG A 81 -1.90 20.92 4.64
C ARG A 81 -2.94 21.60 5.53
N VAL A 82 -2.57 21.99 6.74
CA VAL A 82 -3.45 22.68 7.69
C VAL A 82 -3.16 24.17 7.60
N VAL A 83 -4.09 24.94 7.08
CA VAL A 83 -4.05 26.41 7.18
C VAL A 83 -4.79 26.79 8.46
N PRO A 84 -4.12 27.39 9.46
CA PRO A 84 -4.79 27.85 10.66
C PRO A 84 -5.72 29.01 10.30
N ALA A 85 -7.01 28.89 10.63
CA ALA A 85 -7.97 30.00 10.52
C ALA A 85 -7.57 31.22 11.38
N LEU A 86 -6.63 31.04 12.32
CA LEU A 86 -6.06 32.09 13.16
C LEU A 86 -5.09 33.03 12.41
N LEU A 87 -4.74 32.71 11.16
CA LEU A 87 -3.89 33.54 10.30
C LEU A 87 -4.68 34.39 9.29
N ASP A 88 -6.02 34.32 9.30
CA ASP A 88 -6.90 35.07 8.39
C ASP A 88 -7.14 36.54 8.82
N CYS A 89 -6.20 37.13 9.58
CA CYS A 89 -6.26 38.51 10.09
C CYS A 89 -5.64 39.52 9.13
#